data_AF-X1J670-F1
#
_entry.id   AF-X1J670-F1
#
_cell.length_a   1.000
_cell.length_b   1.000
_cell.length_c   1.000
_cell.angle_alpha   90.00
_cell.angle_beta   90.00
_cell.angle_gamma   90.00
#
_symmetry.space_group_name_H-M   'P 1'
#
loop_
_entity.id
_entity.type
_entity.pdbx_description
1 polymer ?
#
loop_
_entity_poly.entity_id
_entity_poly.type
_entity_poly.pdbx_seq_one_letter_code
_entity_poly.pdbx_strand_id
1 'polypeptide(L)'
;MPLLRTKKSRSSFAKKVKDAFRAVGYARGLTFIHDFGEHSIKYALHLNVLVDGEYIPDERLDDLKRKLRRLIYPRSVIRKWGDKLDINYHYRRSRAEIMHTLKYCTKATFLDLEWDESLAVALYGARYSNWWGNWKQEPKWQLAASDKETAALSMLEQGLHPVSGKPIKWSKKPVPWALVLTEDPVPLGNGYYLLPPIRPPPPPAQACAPPGCEKQT
;
A
#
# COMPACT_ATOMS: atom_id res chain seq x y z
N MET A 1 11.08 -16.90 25.01
CA MET A 1 10.35 -15.69 24.56
C MET A 1 10.47 -15.57 23.05
N PRO A 2 9.41 -15.78 22.27
CA PRO A 2 9.45 -15.54 20.84
C PRO A 2 9.67 -14.03 20.64
N LEU A 3 10.76 -13.68 19.97
CA LEU A 3 11.12 -12.29 19.67
C LEU A 3 9.96 -11.64 18.88
N LEU A 4 9.64 -10.38 19.21
CA LEU A 4 8.78 -9.51 18.39
C LEU A 4 7.28 -9.87 18.28
N ARG A 5 6.66 -10.60 19.23
CA ARG A 5 5.21 -10.89 19.17
C ARG A 5 4.27 -9.76 19.62
N THR A 6 4.78 -8.76 20.32
CA THR A 6 3.95 -7.66 20.84
C THR A 6 4.00 -6.44 19.91
N LYS A 7 2.92 -5.66 19.87
CA LYS A 7 2.88 -4.38 19.13
C LYS A 7 4.07 -3.47 19.45
N LYS A 8 4.42 -3.33 20.74
CA LYS A 8 5.55 -2.52 21.21
C LYS A 8 6.88 -3.05 20.70
N SER A 9 7.10 -4.37 20.77
CA SER A 9 8.36 -4.97 20.30
C SER A 9 8.52 -4.87 18.78
N ARG A 10 7.48 -5.13 17.98
CA ARG A 10 7.48 -4.91 16.52
C ARG A 10 7.77 -3.46 16.17
N SER A 11 7.08 -2.52 16.81
CA SER A 11 7.25 -1.08 16.55
C SER A 11 8.67 -0.60 16.87
N SER A 12 9.22 -1.07 18.00
CA SER A 12 10.60 -0.76 18.40
C SER A 12 11.62 -1.33 17.41
N PHE A 13 11.41 -2.58 16.97
CA PHE A 13 12.27 -3.22 15.97
C PHE A 13 12.21 -2.51 14.62
N ALA A 14 11.02 -2.23 14.10
CA ALA A 14 10.85 -1.49 12.85
C ALA A 14 11.47 -0.08 12.94
N LYS A 15 11.33 0.62 14.06
CA LYS A 15 12.02 1.89 14.29
C LYS A 15 13.54 1.73 14.21
N LYS A 16 14.09 0.73 14.88
CA LYS A 16 15.53 0.47 14.91
C LYS A 16 16.09 0.13 13.53
N VAL A 17 15.35 -0.64 12.73
CA VAL A 17 15.71 -0.92 11.33
C VAL A 17 15.69 0.36 10.49
N LYS A 18 14.65 1.20 10.59
CA LYS A 18 14.63 2.50 9.89
C LYS A 18 15.83 3.37 10.26
N ASP A 19 16.15 3.46 11.55
CA ASP A 19 17.28 4.26 12.03
C ASP A 19 18.63 3.68 11.52
N ALA A 20 18.76 2.35 11.43
CA ALA A 20 19.93 1.70 10.83
C ALA A 20 20.08 2.00 9.33
N PHE A 21 18.99 1.93 8.56
CA PHE A 21 19.00 2.26 7.12
C PHE A 21 19.36 3.73 6.88
N ARG A 22 18.86 4.66 7.71
CA ARG A 22 19.28 6.07 7.66
C ARG A 22 20.77 6.23 7.95
N ALA A 23 21.29 5.54 8.96
CA ALA A 23 22.71 5.63 9.35
C ALA A 23 23.68 5.09 8.28
N VAL A 24 23.21 4.25 7.37
CA VAL A 24 24.00 3.77 6.21
C VAL A 24 23.74 4.56 4.93
N GLY A 25 22.94 5.62 4.97
CA GLY A 25 22.78 6.59 3.87
C GLY A 25 21.45 6.56 3.13
N TYR A 26 20.50 5.68 3.50
CA TYR A 26 19.19 5.66 2.84
C TYR A 26 18.27 6.76 3.38
N ALA A 27 18.19 7.86 2.63
CA ALA A 27 17.45 9.07 3.03
C ALA A 27 15.94 8.84 3.21
N ARG A 28 15.34 7.95 2.40
CA ARG A 28 13.92 7.59 2.46
C ARG A 28 13.70 6.10 2.20
N GLY A 29 12.53 5.61 2.59
CA GLY A 29 12.11 4.26 2.28
C GLY A 29 10.79 3.87 2.95
N LEU A 30 10.34 2.65 2.65
CA LEU A 30 9.11 2.05 3.12
C LEU A 30 9.44 0.76 3.90
N THR A 31 8.64 0.48 4.92
CA THR A 31 8.71 -0.78 5.68
C THR A 31 7.37 -1.49 5.62
N PHE A 32 7.38 -2.80 5.42
CA PHE A 32 6.19 -3.66 5.48
C PHE A 32 6.46 -4.89 6.34
N ILE A 33 5.55 -5.18 7.27
CA ILE A 33 5.63 -6.35 8.15
C ILE A 33 4.81 -7.49 7.57
N HIS A 34 5.35 -8.70 7.61
CA HIS A 34 4.65 -9.97 7.44
C HIS A 34 4.90 -10.85 8.67
N ASP A 35 3.88 -11.53 9.20
CA ASP A 35 4.00 -12.33 10.43
C ASP A 35 4.14 -13.84 10.18
N PHE A 36 3.72 -14.33 9.01
CA PHE A 36 3.72 -15.75 8.64
C PHE A 36 4.02 -15.96 7.14
N GLY A 37 4.43 -17.17 6.78
CA GLY A 37 4.26 -17.69 5.42
C GLY A 37 2.85 -18.22 5.24
N GLU A 38 2.34 -18.22 4.00
CA GLU A 38 0.93 -18.48 3.63
C GLU A 38 0.34 -19.82 4.15
N HIS A 39 1.16 -20.73 4.69
CA HIS A 39 0.74 -22.04 5.23
C HIS A 39 1.58 -22.50 6.44
N SER A 40 2.04 -21.59 7.29
CA SER A 40 2.91 -21.93 8.43
C SER A 40 2.30 -21.56 9.78
N ILE A 41 2.19 -22.53 10.69
CA ILE A 41 1.90 -22.31 12.12
C ILE A 41 3.10 -21.79 12.91
N LYS A 42 4.30 -21.79 12.30
CA LYS A 42 5.51 -21.22 12.92
C LYS A 42 5.53 -19.71 12.69
N TYR A 43 5.56 -18.96 13.79
CA TYR A 43 5.70 -17.51 13.78
C TYR A 43 7.06 -17.09 13.21
N ALA A 44 7.05 -16.28 12.15
CA ALA A 44 8.23 -15.78 11.49
C ALA A 44 7.99 -14.36 10.98
N LEU A 45 8.40 -13.37 11.78
CA LEU A 45 8.27 -11.97 11.40
C LEU A 45 9.29 -11.62 10.31
N HIS A 46 8.80 -11.26 9.12
CA HIS A 46 9.59 -10.66 8.06
C HIS A 46 9.32 -9.16 8.02
N LEU A 47 10.39 -8.36 8.03
CA LEU A 47 10.30 -6.92 7.82
C LEU A 47 10.91 -6.62 6.45
N ASN A 48 10.05 -6.38 5.46
CA ASN A 48 10.46 -5.92 4.14
C ASN A 48 10.81 -4.43 4.20
N VAL A 49 11.91 -4.06 3.57
CA VAL A 49 12.37 -2.67 3.49
C VAL A 49 12.59 -2.32 2.03
N LEU A 50 11.87 -1.31 1.53
CA LEU A 50 12.05 -0.79 0.17
C LEU A 50 12.75 0.56 0.27
N VAL A 51 13.86 0.71 -0.45
CA VAL A 51 14.67 1.93 -0.48
C VAL A 51 15.06 2.25 -1.91
N ASP A 52 15.29 3.54 -2.15
CA ASP A 52 15.97 3.98 -3.36
C ASP A 52 17.40 3.44 -3.33
N GLY A 53 17.81 2.71 -4.37
CA GLY A 53 19.14 2.14 -4.42
C GLY A 53 19.51 1.64 -5.81
N GLU A 54 20.79 1.36 -5.97
CA GLU A 54 21.37 0.74 -7.14
C GLU A 54 21.65 -0.74 -6.88
N TYR A 55 22.06 -1.46 -7.93
CA TYR A 55 22.64 -2.78 -7.77
C TYR A 55 23.92 -2.70 -6.95
N ILE A 56 23.99 -3.47 -5.86
CA ILE A 56 25.15 -3.51 -4.97
C ILE A 56 25.97 -4.77 -5.28
N PRO A 57 27.25 -4.64 -5.67
CA PRO A 57 28.14 -5.79 -5.85
C PRO A 57 28.33 -6.59 -4.56
N ASP A 58 28.57 -7.89 -4.68
CA ASP A 58 28.56 -8.83 -3.54
C ASP A 58 29.45 -8.41 -2.37
N GLU A 59 30.69 -7.97 -2.62
CA GLU A 59 31.61 -7.52 -1.57
C GLU A 59 31.04 -6.31 -0.78
N ARG A 60 30.52 -5.31 -1.49
CA ARG A 60 29.87 -4.14 -0.87
C ARG A 60 28.59 -4.53 -0.16
N LEU A 61 27.86 -5.51 -0.68
CA LEU A 61 26.61 -5.99 -0.11
C LEU A 61 26.87 -6.71 1.22
N ASP A 62 27.91 -7.54 1.30
CA ASP A 62 28.28 -8.25 2.52
C ASP A 62 28.69 -7.28 3.63
N ASP A 63 29.46 -6.25 3.30
CA ASP A 63 29.83 -5.22 4.27
C ASP A 63 28.64 -4.38 4.72
N LEU A 64 27.73 -4.05 3.81
CA LEU A 64 26.48 -3.39 4.15
C LEU A 64 25.62 -4.25 5.10
N LYS A 65 25.43 -5.55 4.78
CA LYS A 65 24.68 -6.49 5.62
C LYS A 65 25.31 -6.60 7.00
N ARG A 66 26.64 -6.72 7.08
CA ARG A 66 27.40 -6.76 8.35
C ARG A 66 27.18 -5.50 9.18
N LYS A 67 27.25 -4.33 8.56
CA LYS A 67 27.00 -3.02 9.21
C LYS A 67 25.57 -2.90 9.71
N LEU A 68 24.59 -3.26 8.88
CA LEU A 68 23.17 -3.27 9.25
C LEU A 68 22.90 -4.22 10.44
N ARG A 69 23.42 -5.45 10.43
CA ARG A 69 23.28 -6.38 11.56
C ARG A 69 23.79 -5.79 12.86
N ARG A 70 24.93 -5.09 12.85
CA ARG A 70 25.52 -4.42 14.02
C ARG A 70 24.67 -3.25 14.54
N LEU A 71 23.99 -2.54 13.65
CA LEU A 71 23.10 -1.44 14.02
C LEU A 71 21.75 -1.94 14.55
N ILE A 72 21.22 -3.02 13.96
CA ILE A 72 19.90 -3.56 14.28
C ILE A 72 19.95 -4.41 15.56
N TYR A 73 20.93 -5.30 15.68
CA TYR A 73 20.95 -6.31 16.75
C TYR A 73 22.01 -6.01 17.82
N PRO A 74 21.72 -6.30 19.11
CA PRO A 74 22.74 -6.19 20.15
C PRO A 74 23.83 -7.25 19.97
N ARG A 75 25.04 -6.97 20.51
CA ARG A 75 26.21 -7.87 20.39
C ARG A 75 25.93 -9.30 20.86
N SER A 76 25.12 -9.48 21.90
CA SER A 76 24.72 -10.80 22.41
C SER A 76 23.93 -11.62 21.39
N VAL A 77 23.01 -10.98 20.67
CA VAL A 77 22.21 -11.62 19.61
C VAL A 77 23.08 -11.95 18.40
N ILE A 78 23.98 -11.04 18.00
CA ILE A 78 24.94 -11.28 16.92
C ILE A 78 25.88 -12.44 17.28
N ARG A 79 26.40 -12.50 18.51
CA ARG A 79 27.26 -13.61 18.94
C ARG A 79 26.52 -14.95 18.92
N LYS A 80 25.23 -14.96 19.26
CA LYS A 80 24.41 -16.17 19.32
C LYS A 80 23.99 -16.66 17.93
N TRP A 81 23.64 -15.75 17.03
CA TRP A 81 22.99 -16.10 15.76
C TRP A 81 23.82 -15.76 14.53
N GLY A 82 24.76 -14.81 14.63
CA GLY A 82 25.71 -14.46 13.57
C GLY A 82 25.02 -14.26 12.22
N ASP A 83 25.46 -15.03 11.24
CA ASP A 83 24.98 -14.98 9.86
C ASP A 83 23.58 -15.58 9.68
N LYS A 84 23.03 -16.28 10.68
CA LYS A 84 21.61 -16.70 10.67
C LYS A 84 20.65 -15.51 10.75
N LEU A 85 21.13 -14.33 11.15
CA LEU A 85 20.37 -13.06 11.06
C LEU A 85 20.43 -12.54 9.63
N ASP A 86 19.83 -13.28 8.70
CA ASP A 86 19.97 -12.97 7.29
C ASP A 86 19.20 -11.69 6.90
N ILE A 87 19.81 -10.94 6.00
CA ILE A 87 19.21 -9.76 5.37
C ILE A 87 19.15 -10.07 3.89
N ASN A 88 17.97 -10.45 3.41
CA ASN A 88 17.75 -10.74 2.00
C ASN A 88 17.76 -9.44 1.18
N TYR A 89 18.58 -9.40 0.14
CA TYR A 89 18.70 -8.27 -0.77
C TYR A 89 18.28 -8.70 -2.17
N HIS A 90 17.46 -7.87 -2.79
CA HIS A 90 17.12 -8.03 -4.18
C HIS A 90 17.07 -6.67 -4.87
N TYR A 91 17.84 -6.53 -5.94
CA TYR A 91 17.68 -5.42 -6.87
C TYR A 91 16.60 -5.77 -7.90
N ARG A 92 15.66 -4.85 -8.14
CA ARG A 92 14.60 -5.02 -9.14
C ARG A 92 14.89 -4.10 -10.31
N ARG A 93 14.94 -4.66 -11.52
CA ARG A 93 15.33 -3.91 -12.74
C ARG A 93 14.10 -3.55 -13.57
N SER A 94 13.16 -4.49 -13.71
CA SER A 94 11.99 -4.31 -14.55
C SER A 94 10.78 -3.80 -13.78
N ARG A 95 9.86 -3.15 -14.49
CA ARG A 95 8.57 -2.71 -13.91
C ARG A 95 7.77 -3.86 -13.33
N ALA A 96 7.74 -5.00 -14.03
CA ALA A 96 7.02 -6.20 -13.59
C ALA A 96 7.58 -6.71 -12.24
N GLU A 97 8.90 -6.76 -12.10
CA GLU A 97 9.56 -7.14 -10.85
C GLU A 97 9.26 -6.18 -9.69
N ILE A 98 9.26 -4.87 -9.96
CA ILE A 98 8.93 -3.84 -8.97
C ILE A 98 7.48 -4.01 -8.52
N MET A 99 6.54 -4.12 -9.46
CA MET A 99 5.12 -4.31 -9.15
C MET A 99 4.86 -5.62 -8.41
N HIS A 100 5.50 -6.71 -8.81
CA HIS A 100 5.43 -7.99 -8.11
C HIS A 100 5.94 -7.86 -6.66
N THR A 101 7.08 -7.17 -6.47
CA THR A 101 7.65 -6.94 -5.14
C THR A 101 6.74 -6.07 -4.27
N LEU A 102 6.17 -5.01 -4.83
CA LEU A 102 5.21 -4.16 -4.12
C LEU A 102 3.98 -4.97 -3.70
N LYS A 103 3.38 -5.73 -4.63
CA LYS A 103 2.23 -6.60 -4.35
C LYS A 103 2.55 -7.61 -3.25
N TYR A 104 3.74 -8.22 -3.30
CA TYR A 104 4.21 -9.12 -2.25
C TYR A 104 4.32 -8.40 -0.90
N CYS A 105 5.04 -7.28 -0.82
CA CYS A 105 5.25 -6.53 0.41
C CYS A 105 3.94 -6.03 1.03
N THR A 106 2.96 -5.61 0.23
CA THR A 106 1.66 -5.11 0.72
C THR A 106 0.65 -6.21 1.02
N LYS A 107 0.91 -7.46 0.60
CA LYS A 107 0.02 -8.59 0.86
C LYS A 107 -0.08 -8.84 2.37
N ALA A 108 -1.31 -8.96 2.88
CA ALA A 108 -1.54 -9.42 4.25
C ALA A 108 -1.21 -10.92 4.35
N THR A 109 -0.45 -11.31 5.37
CA THR A 109 0.00 -12.70 5.57
C THR A 109 -0.67 -13.41 6.75
N PHE A 110 -1.31 -12.66 7.65
CA PHE A 110 -2.12 -13.22 8.74
C PHE A 110 -3.58 -12.94 8.41
N LEU A 111 -4.30 -13.98 7.99
CA LEU A 111 -5.65 -13.85 7.43
C LEU A 111 -6.74 -14.50 8.29
N ASP A 112 -6.34 -15.33 9.25
CA ASP A 112 -7.25 -16.11 10.06
C ASP A 112 -6.85 -16.01 11.53
N LEU A 113 -7.84 -15.70 12.36
CA LEU A 113 -7.68 -15.56 13.81
C LEU A 113 -7.39 -16.90 14.48
N GLU A 114 -7.89 -18.01 13.92
CA GLU A 114 -7.69 -19.36 14.47
C GLU A 114 -6.24 -19.82 14.40
N TRP A 115 -5.42 -19.22 13.53
CA TRP A 115 -4.01 -19.57 13.43
C TRP A 115 -3.21 -19.18 14.69
N ASP A 116 -3.56 -18.06 15.31
CA ASP A 116 -2.98 -17.58 16.57
C ASP A 116 -3.79 -16.41 17.16
N GLU A 117 -4.80 -16.75 17.96
CA GLU A 117 -5.68 -15.77 18.60
C GLU A 117 -4.90 -14.77 19.47
N SER A 118 -3.88 -15.24 20.19
CA SER A 118 -3.05 -14.39 21.06
C SER A 118 -2.30 -13.32 20.27
N LEU A 119 -1.81 -13.67 19.08
CA LEU A 119 -1.18 -12.73 18.17
C LEU A 119 -2.23 -11.83 17.53
N ALA A 120 -3.39 -12.34 17.12
CA ALA A 120 -4.46 -11.53 16.55
C ALA A 120 -4.84 -10.36 17.47
N VAL A 121 -5.01 -10.62 18.77
CA VAL A 121 -5.24 -9.58 19.78
C VAL A 121 -4.07 -8.59 19.84
N ALA A 122 -2.83 -9.08 19.81
CA ALA A 122 -1.63 -8.24 19.83
C ALA A 122 -1.42 -7.44 18.53
N LEU A 123 -2.10 -7.78 17.44
CA LEU A 123 -2.10 -7.08 16.15
C LEU A 123 -3.13 -5.96 16.09
N TYR A 124 -4.06 -5.89 17.05
CA TYR A 124 -5.09 -4.85 17.06
C TYR A 124 -4.49 -3.43 17.06
N GLY A 125 -4.82 -2.67 16.02
CA GLY A 125 -4.30 -1.32 15.77
C GLY A 125 -2.77 -1.26 15.54
N ALA A 126 -2.12 -2.38 15.21
CA ALA A 126 -0.73 -2.38 14.77
C ALA A 126 -0.63 -1.79 13.35
N ARG A 127 0.42 -1.01 13.09
CA ARG A 127 0.71 -0.49 11.75
C ARG A 127 1.68 -1.43 11.06
N TYR A 128 1.24 -2.04 9.96
CA TYR A 128 2.04 -2.98 9.19
C TYR A 128 2.92 -2.32 8.15
N SER A 129 2.51 -1.13 7.70
CA SER A 129 3.28 -0.29 6.80
C SER A 129 3.74 1.00 7.50
N ASN A 130 4.90 1.47 7.11
CA ASN A 130 5.44 2.75 7.57
C ASN A 130 6.44 3.30 6.55
N TRP A 131 6.83 4.55 6.71
CA TRP A 131 7.76 5.22 5.81
C TRP A 131 8.73 6.12 6.60
N TRP A 132 9.78 6.57 5.94
CA TRP A 132 10.64 7.66 6.41
C TRP A 132 11.19 8.50 5.26
N GLY A 133 11.78 9.64 5.60
CA GLY A 133 12.47 10.52 4.66
C GLY A 133 11.56 11.53 4.01
N ASN A 134 12.13 12.29 3.07
CA ASN A 134 11.38 13.29 2.30
C ASN A 134 10.89 12.67 0.98
N TRP A 135 9.58 12.70 0.76
CA TRP A 135 8.93 12.18 -0.44
C TRP A 135 8.56 13.26 -1.46
N LYS A 136 8.80 14.55 -1.16
CA LYS A 136 8.69 15.66 -2.10
C LYS A 136 9.93 15.74 -3.00
N GLN A 137 10.21 14.68 -3.72
CA GLN A 137 11.33 14.59 -4.66
C GLN A 137 10.85 13.82 -5.89
N GLU A 138 11.54 14.01 -7.02
CA GLU A 138 11.25 13.29 -8.24
C GLU A 138 11.20 11.76 -8.00
N PRO A 139 10.20 11.07 -8.56
CA PRO A 139 10.10 9.63 -8.45
C PRO A 139 11.29 8.98 -9.16
N LYS A 140 11.93 7.99 -8.51
CA LYS A 140 12.99 7.20 -9.15
C LYS A 140 12.48 6.36 -10.30
N TRP A 141 11.21 5.95 -10.19
CA TRP A 141 10.48 5.25 -11.22
C TRP A 141 9.00 5.61 -11.08
N GLN A 142 8.28 5.63 -12.19
CA GLN A 142 6.84 5.83 -12.21
C GLN A 142 6.22 4.93 -13.28
N LEU A 143 4.96 4.54 -13.08
CA LEU A 143 4.19 3.92 -14.15
C LEU A 143 3.97 4.94 -15.27
N ALA A 144 3.92 4.46 -16.51
CA ALA A 144 3.59 5.35 -17.61
C ALA A 144 2.14 5.80 -17.45
N ALA A 145 1.87 7.10 -17.65
CA ALA A 145 0.51 7.65 -17.57
C ALA A 145 -0.48 6.98 -18.54
N SER A 146 0.02 6.23 -19.53
CA SER A 146 -0.76 5.45 -20.50
C SER A 146 -1.39 4.18 -19.92
N ASP A 147 -0.98 3.72 -18.72
CA ASP A 147 -1.59 2.56 -18.07
C ASP A 147 -2.97 2.96 -17.54
N LYS A 148 -3.99 2.82 -18.39
CA LYS A 148 -5.39 3.25 -18.13
C LYS A 148 -5.92 2.80 -16.77
N GLU A 149 -5.54 1.62 -16.31
CA GLU A 149 -5.95 1.05 -15.01
C GLU A 149 -5.41 1.85 -13.82
N THR A 150 -4.21 2.44 -13.92
CA THR A 150 -3.56 3.15 -12.81
C THR A 150 -3.67 4.66 -12.91
N ALA A 151 -4.01 5.19 -14.09
CA ALA A 151 -4.24 6.62 -14.28
C ALA A 151 -5.34 7.15 -13.36
N ALA A 152 -6.47 6.43 -13.25
CA ALA A 152 -7.57 6.80 -12.36
C ALA A 152 -7.14 6.80 -10.88
N LEU A 153 -6.38 5.80 -10.44
CA LEU A 153 -5.84 5.71 -9.09
C LEU A 153 -4.82 6.83 -8.79
N SER A 154 -3.96 7.16 -9.75
CA SER A 154 -3.01 8.26 -9.61
C SER A 154 -3.71 9.61 -9.42
N MET A 155 -4.80 9.85 -10.18
CA MET A 155 -5.63 11.04 -10.00
C MET A 155 -6.30 11.06 -8.61
N LEU A 156 -6.85 9.93 -8.16
CA LEU A 156 -7.45 9.80 -6.83
C LEU A 156 -6.46 10.12 -5.70
N GLU A 157 -5.23 9.62 -5.77
CA GLU A 157 -4.14 9.93 -4.83
C GLU A 157 -3.78 11.43 -4.82
N GLN A 158 -3.84 12.09 -5.97
CA GLN A 158 -3.65 13.54 -6.10
C GLN A 158 -4.88 14.35 -5.67
N GLY A 159 -5.96 13.69 -5.25
CA GLY A 159 -7.23 14.33 -4.89
C GLY A 159 -8.00 14.85 -6.09
N LEU A 160 -7.78 14.31 -7.29
CA LEU A 160 -8.42 14.69 -8.55
C LEU A 160 -9.41 13.62 -9.02
N HIS A 161 -10.57 14.07 -9.53
CA HIS A 161 -11.62 13.19 -10.01
C HIS A 161 -11.18 12.51 -11.33
N PRO A 162 -11.23 11.17 -11.43
CA PRO A 162 -10.61 10.42 -12.53
C PRO A 162 -11.21 10.72 -13.92
N VAL A 163 -12.46 11.19 -13.99
CA VAL A 163 -13.11 11.58 -15.26
C VAL A 163 -12.96 13.06 -15.59
N SER A 164 -13.00 13.95 -14.60
CA SER A 164 -13.14 15.41 -14.83
C SER A 164 -11.87 16.19 -14.53
N GLY A 165 -10.88 15.58 -13.85
CA GLY A 165 -9.66 16.24 -13.42
C GLY A 165 -9.82 17.30 -12.33
N LYS A 166 -11.04 17.53 -11.83
CA LYS A 166 -11.33 18.52 -10.79
C LYS A 166 -11.03 17.97 -9.39
N PRO A 167 -10.70 18.81 -8.40
CA PRO A 167 -10.52 18.37 -7.01
C PRO A 167 -11.74 17.62 -6.47
N ILE A 168 -11.51 16.47 -5.83
CA ILE A 168 -12.56 15.63 -5.24
C ILE A 168 -13.07 16.26 -3.95
N LYS A 169 -14.39 16.35 -3.84
CA LYS A 169 -15.08 16.69 -2.59
C LYS A 169 -15.79 15.44 -2.05
N TRP A 170 -15.19 14.80 -1.04
CA TRP A 170 -15.77 13.63 -0.40
C TRP A 170 -17.03 14.02 0.41
N SER A 171 -18.08 13.22 0.32
CA SER A 171 -19.26 13.37 1.18
C SER A 171 -18.89 13.01 2.61
N LYS A 172 -19.29 13.86 3.58
CA LYS A 172 -19.02 13.61 5.00
C LYS A 172 -19.85 12.45 5.58
N LYS A 173 -20.99 12.16 4.97
CA LYS A 173 -21.90 11.09 5.42
C LYS A 173 -21.55 9.80 4.67
N PRO A 174 -21.31 8.68 5.37
CA PRO A 174 -21.15 7.40 4.72
C PRO A 174 -22.48 6.97 4.10
N VAL A 175 -22.41 6.32 2.95
CA VAL A 175 -23.55 5.68 2.29
C VAL A 175 -23.42 4.17 2.51
N PRO A 176 -24.50 3.46 2.91
CA PRO A 176 -24.49 2.02 2.99
C PRO A 176 -24.00 1.37 1.69
N TRP A 177 -23.04 0.45 1.78
CA TRP A 177 -22.43 -0.20 0.61
C TRP A 177 -23.45 -0.88 -0.30
N ALA A 178 -24.51 -1.46 0.28
CA ALA A 178 -25.59 -2.09 -0.48
C ALA A 178 -26.29 -1.11 -1.46
N LEU A 179 -26.43 0.17 -1.10
CA LEU A 179 -27.01 1.20 -1.98
C LEU A 179 -26.04 1.67 -3.07
N VAL A 180 -24.74 1.54 -2.83
CA VAL A 180 -23.73 1.84 -3.85
C VAL A 180 -23.73 0.75 -4.92
N LEU A 181 -23.90 -0.51 -4.52
CA LEU A 181 -23.96 -1.65 -5.43
C LEU A 181 -25.18 -1.62 -6.37
N THR A 182 -26.30 -1.02 -5.95
CA THR A 182 -27.50 -0.91 -6.80
C THR A 182 -27.33 0.05 -7.98
N GLU A 183 -26.29 0.88 -7.96
CA GLU A 183 -25.99 1.87 -9.01
C GLU A 183 -24.94 1.34 -10.02
N ASP A 184 -24.69 0.01 -10.04
CA ASP A 184 -23.71 -0.64 -10.93
C ASP A 184 -22.34 0.06 -10.98
N PRO A 185 -21.63 0.17 -9.84
CA PRO A 185 -20.38 0.91 -9.74
C PRO A 185 -19.25 0.25 -10.56
N VAL A 186 -18.50 1.04 -11.31
CA VAL A 186 -17.33 0.56 -12.05
C VAL A 186 -16.11 0.53 -11.12
N PRO A 187 -15.44 -0.62 -10.92
CA PRO A 187 -14.27 -0.71 -10.05
C PRO A 187 -13.09 0.07 -10.65
N LEU A 188 -12.49 0.94 -9.85
CA LEU A 188 -11.25 1.67 -10.20
C LEU A 188 -10.00 1.03 -9.56
N GLY A 189 -10.19 0.06 -8.65
CA GLY A 189 -9.11 -0.58 -7.89
C GLY A 189 -8.93 0.02 -6.50
N ASN A 190 -8.19 -0.67 -5.63
CA ASN A 190 -7.90 -0.27 -4.23
C ASN A 190 -9.14 0.13 -3.40
N GLY A 191 -10.30 -0.50 -3.66
CA GLY A 191 -11.56 -0.18 -2.99
C GLY A 191 -12.26 1.08 -3.48
N TYR A 192 -11.74 1.74 -4.53
CA TYR A 192 -12.40 2.87 -5.18
C TYR A 192 -13.32 2.39 -6.30
N TYR A 193 -14.44 3.10 -6.44
CA TYR A 193 -15.48 2.83 -7.42
C TYR A 193 -15.92 4.13 -8.06
N LEU A 194 -16.20 4.08 -9.36
CA LEU A 194 -16.81 5.17 -10.11
C LEU A 194 -18.31 4.87 -10.26
N LEU A 195 -19.13 5.74 -9.69
CA LEU A 195 -20.57 5.70 -9.94
C LEU A 195 -20.87 6.21 -11.36
N PRO A 196 -21.88 5.64 -12.04
CA PRO A 196 -22.33 6.19 -13.31
C PRO A 196 -22.80 7.64 -13.12
N PRO A 197 -22.69 8.48 -14.16
CA PRO A 197 -23.22 9.84 -14.10
C PRO A 197 -24.72 9.78 -13.82
N ILE A 198 -25.17 10.54 -12.82
CA ILE A 198 -26.61 10.71 -12.53
C ILE A 198 -27.28 11.14 -13.83
N ARG A 199 -28.29 10.39 -14.28
CA ARG A 199 -29.03 10.67 -15.51
C ARG A 199 -29.42 12.15 -15.51
N PRO A 200 -29.20 12.91 -16.61
CA PRO A 200 -29.76 14.24 -16.71
C PRO A 200 -31.28 14.15 -16.48
N PRO A 201 -31.90 15.14 -15.80
CA PRO A 201 -33.33 15.15 -15.60
C PRO A 201 -34.02 15.00 -16.97
N PRO A 202 -35.13 14.25 -17.05
CA PRO A 202 -35.85 14.10 -18.30
C PRO A 202 -36.16 15.49 -18.88
N PRO A 203 -36.12 15.65 -20.22
CA PRO A 203 -36.52 16.91 -20.84
C PRO A 203 -37.93 17.28 -20.35
N PRO A 204 -38.20 18.59 -20.13
CA PRO A 204 -39.52 19.02 -19.68
C PRO A 204 -40.57 18.43 -20.62
N ALA A 205 -41.63 17.86 -20.04
CA ALA A 205 -42.73 17.28 -20.82
C ALA A 205 -43.18 18.30 -21.86
N GLN A 206 -43.17 17.91 -23.14
CA GLN A 206 -43.76 18.74 -24.18
C GLN A 206 -45.20 19.00 -23.77
N ALA A 207 -45.53 20.27 -23.54
CA ALA A 207 -46.90 20.68 -23.32
C ALA A 207 -47.71 20.21 -24.53
N CYS A 208 -48.63 19.27 -24.32
CA CYS A 208 -49.61 18.92 -25.33
C CYS A 208 -50.33 20.22 -25.72
N ALA A 209 -50.19 20.64 -26.97
CA ALA A 209 -51.05 21.69 -27.51
C ALA A 209 -52.50 21.18 -27.43
N PRO A 210 -53.45 22.00 -26.92
CA PRO A 210 -54.84 21.59 -26.89
C PRO A 210 -55.35 21.37 -28.34
N PRO A 211 -56.11 20.30 -28.62
CA PRO A 211 -56.63 20.05 -29.94
C PRO A 211 -57.75 21.05 -30.25
N GLY A 212 -57.66 21.72 -31.41
CA GLY A 212 -58.77 22.48 -31.98
C GLY A 212 -58.60 24.00 -31.93
N CYS A 213 -57.75 24.54 -32.81
CA CYS A 213 -57.94 25.89 -33.32
C CYS A 213 -57.80 25.80 -34.85
N GLU A 214 -58.88 25.38 -35.51
CA GLU A 214 -59.01 25.46 -36.96
C GLU A 214 -59.00 26.93 -37.36
N LYS A 215 -58.00 27.33 -38.16
CA LYS A 215 -58.07 28.60 -38.89
C LYS A 215 -58.96 28.36 -40.11
N GLN A 216 -60.14 28.98 -40.10
CA GLN A 216 -60.86 29.25 -41.34
C GLN A 216 -60.08 30.30 -42.14
N THR A 217 -60.04 30.07 -43.45
CA THR A 217 -59.32 30.75 -44.55
C THR A 217 -59.35 32.27 -44.52
#